data_AF-A0A2E2NDY9-F1
#
_entry.id   AF-A0A2E2NDY9-F1
#
_cell.length_a   1.000
_cell.length_b   1.000
_cell.length_c   1.000
_cell.angle_alpha   90.00
_cell.angle_beta   90.00
_cell.angle_gamma   90.00
#
_symmetry.space_group_name_H-M   'P 1'
#
loop_
_entity.id
_entity.type
_entity.pdbx_description
1 polymer ?
#
loop_
_entity_poly.entity_id
_entity_poly.type
_entity_poly.pdbx_seq_one_letter_code
_entity_poly.pdbx_strand_id
1 'polypeptide(L)'
;MARRDAGRRKAHEAGNRAAVAAVVATADAYAQTVVNHLKAARFDGITSLAGCADYLNRHGVKTRRGAAFAPMTVKRLAARLGITFPRREEQRLPLKDMPG
;
A
#
# COMPACT_ATOMS: atom_id res chain seq x y z
N MET A 1 -10.34 -29.27 33.04
CA MET A 1 -10.85 -28.26 32.08
C MET A 1 -9.74 -27.42 31.42
N ALA A 2 -8.64 -27.05 32.11
CA ALA A 2 -7.61 -26.12 31.59
C ALA A 2 -6.84 -26.55 30.31
N ARG A 3 -6.60 -27.85 30.07
CA ARG A 3 -5.85 -28.32 28.89
C ARG A 3 -6.59 -28.17 27.57
N ARG A 4 -7.94 -28.23 27.58
CA ARG A 4 -8.77 -28.06 26.37
C ARG A 4 -8.78 -26.62 25.86
N ASP A 5 -8.72 -25.62 26.74
CA ASP A 5 -8.70 -24.21 26.34
C ASP A 5 -7.37 -23.77 25.73
N ALA A 6 -6.26 -24.27 26.26
CA ALA A 6 -4.93 -24.01 25.68
C ALA A 6 -4.81 -24.57 24.25
N GLY A 7 -5.38 -25.75 24.00
CA GLY A 7 -5.43 -26.36 22.67
C GLY A 7 -6.25 -25.54 21.67
N ARG A 8 -7.44 -25.08 22.05
CA ARG A 8 -8.29 -24.22 21.20
C ARG A 8 -7.61 -22.88 20.89
N ARG A 9 -7.01 -22.23 21.88
CA ARG A 9 -6.36 -20.93 21.67
C ARG A 9 -5.17 -21.04 20.71
N LYS A 10 -4.33 -22.08 20.84
CA LYS A 10 -3.24 -22.35 19.88
C LYS A 10 -3.74 -22.70 18.48
N ALA A 11 -4.81 -23.49 18.36
CA ALA A 11 -5.41 -23.81 17.06
C ALA A 11 -6.01 -22.57 16.39
N HIS A 12 -6.69 -21.70 17.15
CA HIS A 12 -7.20 -20.43 16.65
C HIS A 12 -6.06 -19.48 16.23
N GLU A 13 -4.97 -19.42 16.99
CA GLU A 13 -3.82 -18.59 16.64
C GLU A 13 -3.10 -19.10 15.38
N ALA A 14 -2.89 -20.41 15.25
CA ALA A 14 -2.32 -21.02 14.05
C ALA A 14 -3.22 -20.82 12.82
N GLY A 15 -4.52 -21.04 12.96
CA GLY A 15 -5.50 -20.77 11.90
C GLY A 15 -5.55 -19.30 11.49
N ASN A 16 -5.46 -18.39 12.46
CA ASN A 16 -5.40 -16.95 12.21
C ASN A 16 -4.12 -16.56 11.46
N ARG A 17 -2.96 -17.12 11.84
CA ARG A 17 -1.70 -16.87 11.13
C ARG A 17 -1.75 -17.34 9.68
N ALA A 18 -2.30 -18.53 9.42
CA ALA A 18 -2.48 -19.03 8.06
C ALA A 18 -3.42 -18.14 7.23
N ALA A 19 -4.54 -17.70 7.81
CA ALA A 19 -5.46 -16.78 7.16
C ALA A 19 -4.81 -15.43 6.85
N VAL A 20 -4.04 -14.87 7.79
CA VAL A 20 -3.29 -13.62 7.61
C VAL A 20 -2.24 -13.78 6.50
N ALA A 21 -1.49 -14.88 6.47
CA ALA A 21 -0.49 -15.13 5.42
C ALA A 21 -1.12 -15.19 4.02
N ALA A 22 -2.27 -15.86 3.87
CA ALA A 22 -2.99 -15.91 2.60
C ALA A 22 -3.49 -14.52 2.16
N VAL A 23 -3.97 -13.69 3.10
CA VAL A 23 -4.37 -12.31 2.82
C VAL A 23 -3.18 -11.46 2.38
N VAL A 24 -2.01 -11.61 3.02
CA VAL A 24 -0.79 -10.90 2.65
C VAL A 24 -0.33 -11.30 1.25
N ALA A 25 -0.20 -12.59 0.96
CA ALA A 25 0.21 -13.08 -0.36
C ALA A 25 -0.74 -12.59 -1.48
N THR A 26 -2.04 -12.57 -1.21
CA THR A 26 -3.06 -12.06 -2.13
C THR A 26 -2.89 -10.55 -2.40
N ALA A 27 -2.55 -9.78 -1.36
CA ALA A 27 -2.31 -8.35 -1.46
C ALA A 27 -0.98 -8.04 -2.17
N ASP A 28 0.05 -8.84 -1.97
CA ASP A 28 1.36 -8.69 -2.61
C ASP A 28 1.29 -9.00 -4.10
N ALA A 29 0.63 -10.12 -4.47
CA ALA A 29 0.37 -10.45 -5.87
C ALA A 29 -0.41 -9.33 -6.58
N TYR A 30 -1.40 -8.74 -5.91
CA TYR A 30 -2.13 -7.60 -6.45
C TYR A 30 -1.26 -6.33 -6.53
N ALA A 31 -0.37 -6.10 -5.56
CA ALA A 31 0.57 -4.98 -5.63
C ALA A 31 1.45 -5.06 -6.89
N GLN A 32 1.87 -6.27 -7.26
CA GLN A 32 2.66 -6.48 -8.46
C GLN A 32 1.91 -6.12 -9.75
N THR A 33 0.59 -6.29 -9.81
CA THR A 33 -0.19 -5.93 -11.02
C THR A 33 -0.32 -4.42 -11.21
N VAL A 34 -0.22 -3.64 -10.12
CA VAL A 34 -0.35 -2.17 -10.15
C VAL A 34 0.98 -1.43 -10.13
N VAL A 35 2.12 -2.14 -10.06
CA VAL A 35 3.46 -1.53 -9.96
C VAL A 35 3.77 -0.62 -11.14
N ASN A 36 3.38 -1.00 -12.35
CA ASN A 36 3.64 -0.21 -13.56
C ASN A 36 2.85 1.11 -13.53
N HIS A 37 1.62 1.10 -13.02
CA HIS A 37 0.84 2.33 -12.84
C HIS A 37 1.44 3.27 -11.80
N LEU A 38 1.99 2.73 -10.70
CA LEU A 38 2.66 3.55 -9.68
C LEU A 38 3.95 4.17 -10.23
N LYS A 39 4.72 3.43 -11.04
CA LYS A 39 5.90 3.97 -11.74
C LYS A 39 5.51 5.04 -12.76
N ALA A 40 4.47 4.82 -13.55
CA ALA A 40 3.96 5.80 -14.51
C ALA A 40 3.49 7.09 -13.83
N ALA A 41 2.69 6.98 -12.75
CA ALA A 41 2.28 8.14 -11.97
C ALA A 41 3.49 8.97 -11.50
N ARG A 42 4.56 8.31 -11.06
CA ARG A 42 5.79 8.98 -10.61
C ARG A 42 6.56 9.63 -11.77
N PHE A 43 6.59 8.99 -12.93
CA PHE A 43 7.16 9.56 -14.15
C PHE A 43 6.41 10.83 -14.58
N ASP A 44 5.09 10.84 -14.40
CA ASP A 44 4.21 11.99 -14.65
C ASP A 44 4.32 13.08 -13.55
N GLY A 45 5.33 13.00 -12.68
CA GLY A 45 5.61 14.00 -11.64
C GLY A 45 4.70 13.92 -10.42
N ILE A 46 3.89 12.86 -10.27
CA ILE A 46 3.02 12.71 -9.11
C ILE A 46 3.83 12.23 -7.91
N THR A 47 3.98 13.11 -6.92
CA THR A 47 4.79 12.87 -5.72
C THR A 47 3.98 12.64 -4.46
N SER A 48 2.64 12.66 -4.53
CA SER A 48 1.75 12.50 -3.38
C SER A 48 0.89 11.24 -3.47
N LEU A 49 0.60 10.65 -2.32
CA LEU A 49 -0.28 9.48 -2.22
C LEU A 49 -1.70 9.76 -2.74
N ALA A 50 -2.20 10.98 -2.51
CA ALA A 50 -3.50 11.41 -3.02
C ALA A 50 -3.49 11.53 -4.54
N GLY A 51 -2.48 12.18 -5.11
CA GLY A 51 -2.33 12.27 -6.56
C GLY A 51 -2.20 10.89 -7.21
N CYS A 52 -1.51 9.93 -6.59
CA CYS A 52 -1.43 8.57 -7.10
C CYS A 52 -2.77 7.84 -7.04
N ALA A 53 -3.56 8.03 -5.98
CA ALA A 53 -4.91 7.48 -5.92
C ALA A 53 -5.80 8.06 -7.04
N ASP A 54 -5.76 9.38 -7.25
CA ASP A 54 -6.50 10.05 -8.31
C ASP A 54 -6.04 9.60 -9.70
N TYR A 55 -4.73 9.39 -9.88
CA TYR A 55 -4.17 8.84 -11.12
C TYR A 55 -4.74 7.45 -11.40
N LEU A 56 -4.65 6.53 -10.44
CA LEU A 56 -5.15 5.16 -10.59
C LEU A 56 -6.65 5.15 -10.92
N ASN A 57 -7.43 5.95 -10.20
CA ASN A 57 -8.88 6.04 -10.40
C ASN A 57 -9.25 6.61 -11.77
N ARG A 58 -8.53 7.64 -12.25
CA ARG A 58 -8.72 8.22 -13.58
C ARG A 58 -8.35 7.25 -14.71
N HIS A 59 -7.37 6.39 -14.48
CA HIS A 59 -6.97 5.34 -15.43
C HIS A 59 -7.83 4.07 -15.31
N GLY A 60 -8.94 4.11 -14.57
CA GLY A 60 -9.85 2.96 -14.43
C GLY A 60 -9.32 1.84 -13.55
N VAL A 61 -8.16 2.00 -12.92
CA VAL A 61 -7.58 0.98 -12.04
C VAL A 61 -8.35 0.97 -10.72
N LYS A 62 -9.00 -0.15 -10.42
CA LYS A 62 -9.75 -0.36 -9.17
C LYS A 62 -9.01 -1.32 -8.28
N THR A 63 -9.19 -1.17 -6.97
CA THR A 63 -8.70 -2.16 -6.00
C THR A 63 -9.20 -3.57 -6.34
N ARG A 64 -8.57 -4.61 -5.77
CA ARG A 64 -8.98 -6.01 -5.99
C ARG A 64 -10.47 -6.28 -5.73
N ARG A 65 -11.12 -5.50 -4.87
CA ARG A 65 -12.56 -5.62 -4.55
C ARG A 65 -13.45 -4.74 -5.43
N GLY A 66 -12.90 -4.09 -6.46
CA GLY A 66 -13.64 -3.19 -7.36
C GLY A 66 -13.81 -1.75 -6.85
N ALA A 67 -13.37 -1.44 -5.62
CA ALA A 67 -13.49 -0.09 -5.07
C ALA A 67 -12.43 0.87 -5.63
N ALA A 68 -12.71 2.17 -5.57
CA ALA A 68 -11.74 3.22 -5.87
C ALA A 68 -10.54 3.20 -4.89
N PHE A 69 -9.39 3.67 -5.37
CA PHE A 69 -8.22 3.85 -4.53
C PHE A 69 -8.39 5.04 -3.60
N ALA A 70 -8.11 4.81 -2.32
CA ALA A 70 -7.86 5.85 -1.33
C ALA A 70 -6.34 6.02 -1.12
N PRO A 71 -5.86 7.20 -0.66
CA PRO A 71 -4.43 7.45 -0.45
C PRO A 71 -3.75 6.45 0.50
N MET A 72 -4.46 6.01 1.55
CA MET A 72 -3.94 5.00 2.49
C MET A 72 -3.74 3.63 1.84
N THR A 73 -4.60 3.26 0.90
CA THR A 73 -4.46 2.02 0.13
C THR A 73 -3.21 2.08 -0.75
N VAL A 74 -2.96 3.22 -1.39
CA VAL A 74 -1.73 3.45 -2.18
C VAL A 74 -0.49 3.34 -1.28
N LYS A 75 -0.50 3.96 -0.09
CA LYS A 75 0.62 3.87 0.88
C LYS A 75 0.97 2.41 1.19
N ARG A 76 -0.04 1.57 1.45
CA ARG A 76 0.16 0.15 1.78
C ARG A 76 0.69 -0.66 0.60
N LEU A 77 0.30 -0.33 -0.63
CA LEU A 77 0.85 -0.98 -1.83
C LEU A 77 2.29 -0.54 -2.07
N ALA A 78 2.56 0.75 -1.97
CA ALA A 78 3.88 1.32 -2.13
C ALA A 78 4.88 0.71 -1.15
N ALA A 79 4.49 0.59 0.14
CA ALA A 79 5.31 -0.05 1.16
C ALA A 79 5.64 -1.52 0.84
N ARG A 80 4.67 -2.29 0.33
CA ARG A 80 4.90 -3.69 -0.11
C ARG A 80 5.87 -3.79 -1.28
N LEU A 81 5.84 -2.81 -2.18
CA LEU A 81 6.67 -2.76 -3.38
C LEU A 81 8.03 -2.09 -3.15
N GLY A 82 8.31 -1.62 -1.92
CA GLY A 82 9.51 -0.84 -1.62
C GLY A 82 9.55 0.52 -2.32
N ILE A 83 8.40 1.07 -2.71
CA ILE A 83 8.28 2.39 -3.35
C ILE A 83 8.05 3.43 -2.26
N THR A 84 9.00 4.34 -2.11
CA THR A 84 8.88 5.46 -1.16
C THR A 84 8.36 6.70 -1.88
N PHE A 85 7.34 7.33 -1.30
CA PHE A 85 6.89 8.67 -1.69
C PHE A 85 7.50 9.68 -0.71
N PRO A 86 8.17 10.75 -1.19
CA PRO A 86 8.72 11.77 -0.32
C PRO A 86 7.59 12.44 0.47
N ARG A 87 7.79 12.62 1.79
CA ARG A 87 6.79 13.30 2.61
C ARG A 87 6.62 14.72 2.08
N ARG A 88 5.39 15.25 2.05
CA ARG A 88 5.10 16.61 1.56
C ARG A 88 6.01 17.69 2.19
N GLU A 89 6.42 17.46 3.44
CA GLU A 89 7.35 18.30 4.21
C GLU A 89 8.79 18.27 3.66
N GLU A 90 9.22 17.14 3.11
CA GLU A 90 10.56 16.91 2.55
C GLU A 90 10.70 17.44 1.11
N GLN A 91 9.57 17.72 0.45
CA GLN A 91 9.54 18.33 -0.90
C GLN A 91 9.66 19.86 -0.85
N ARG A 92 9.59 20.46 0.35
CA ARG A 92 9.79 21.89 0.55
C ARG A 92 11.29 22.11 0.72
N LEU A 93 12.00 22.28 -0.39
CA LEU A 93 13.40 22.72 -0.39
C LEU A 93 13.49 23.96 0.52
N PRO A 94 14.44 24.03 1.47
CA PRO A 94 14.56 25.21 2.31
C PRO A 94 14.84 26.41 1.41
N LEU A 95 13.98 27.43 1.51
CA LEU A 95 14.02 28.66 0.71
C LEU A 95 15.40 29.35 0.72
N LYS A 96 16.25 29.01 1.70
CA LYS A 96 17.59 29.57 1.91
C LYS A 96 18.64 29.16 0.87
N ASP A 97 18.37 28.15 0.03
CA ASP A 97 19.35 27.58 -0.91
C ASP A 97 19.01 27.83 -2.40
N MET A 98 18.02 28.69 -2.71
CA MET A 98 17.79 29.13 -4.10
C MET A 98 18.68 30.34 -4.44
N PRO A 99 19.47 30.30 -5.53
CA PRO A 99 20.10 31.52 -6.03
C PRO A 99 19.00 32.48 -6.51
N GLY A 100 19.09 33.73 -6.06
CA GLY A 100 18.18 34.83 -6.42
C GLY A 100 18.37 35.34 -7.84
#